data_AF-A0A7V1TUN3-F1
#
_entry.id   AF-A0A7V1TUN3-F1
#
_cell.length_a   1.000
_cell.length_b   1.000
_cell.length_c   1.000
_cell.angle_alpha   90.00
_cell.angle_beta   90.00
_cell.angle_gamma   90.00
#
_symmetry.space_group_name_H-M   'P 1'
#
loop_
_entity.id
_entity.type
_entity.pdbx_description
1 polymer ?
#
loop_
_entity_poly.entity_id
_entity_poly.type
_entity_poly.pdbx_seq_one_letter_code
_entity_poly.pdbx_strand_id
1 'polypeptide(L)'
;MSNDLFVFSEEHLHQQLETASFTQGFYTVRFYTTPDGLLAKTKTDTISEFYLYPSGGTLRDKNFNIVFYDSQFDTYRGFQPPHLRKKK
;
A
#
# COMPACT_ATOMS: atom_id res chain seq x y z
N MET A 1 16.47 -8.99 1.46
CA MET A 1 15.25 -8.18 1.58
C MET A 1 15.09 -7.79 3.03
N SER A 2 14.74 -6.54 3.33
CA SER A 2 14.61 -6.06 4.72
C SER A 2 13.46 -6.83 5.39
N ASN A 3 13.65 -7.35 6.60
CA ASN A 3 12.62 -8.11 7.33
C ASN A 3 11.59 -7.20 8.05
N ASP A 4 11.60 -5.90 7.72
CA ASP A 4 10.76 -4.87 8.33
C ASP A 4 9.62 -4.52 7.37
N LEU A 5 8.39 -4.86 7.79
CA LEU A 5 7.13 -4.69 7.06
C LEU A 5 6.88 -3.25 6.57
N PHE A 6 7.48 -2.26 7.22
CA PHE A 6 7.30 -0.85 6.88
C PHE A 6 8.31 -0.35 5.84
N VAL A 7 9.30 -1.14 5.42
CA VAL A 7 10.13 -0.80 4.26
C VAL A 7 9.32 -1.04 2.99
N PHE A 8 9.28 -0.07 2.07
CA PHE A 8 8.46 -0.21 0.88
C PHE A 8 8.97 -1.33 -0.05
N SER A 9 8.10 -2.30 -0.29
CA SER A 9 8.18 -3.31 -1.35
C SER A 9 6.75 -3.77 -1.68
N GLU A 10 6.57 -4.34 -2.86
CA GLU A 10 5.31 -4.92 -3.31
C GLU A 10 4.87 -6.08 -2.41
N GLU A 11 5.82 -6.89 -1.94
CA GLU A 11 5.59 -7.98 -1.00
C GLU A 11 5.05 -7.46 0.34
N HIS A 12 5.68 -6.43 0.91
CA HIS A 12 5.23 -5.85 2.17
C HIS A 12 3.89 -5.13 2.02
N LEU A 13 3.60 -4.54 0.86
CA LEU A 13 2.28 -4.01 0.56
C LEU A 13 1.24 -5.13 0.61
N HIS A 14 1.45 -6.25 -0.08
CA HIS A 14 0.57 -7.43 0.02
C HIS A 14 0.37 -7.89 1.46
N GLN A 15 1.45 -8.01 2.24
CA GLN A 15 1.38 -8.43 3.64
C GLN A 15 0.55 -7.45 4.50
N GLN A 16 0.73 -6.14 4.32
CA GLN A 16 -0.09 -5.15 5.03
C GLN A 16 -1.56 -5.25 4.64
N LEU A 17 -1.90 -5.48 3.37
CA LEU A 17 -3.30 -5.57 2.92
C LEU A 17 -4.11 -6.65 3.62
N GLU A 18 -3.48 -7.73 4.08
CA GLU A 18 -4.16 -8.82 4.80
C GLU A 18 -4.78 -8.36 6.12
N THR A 19 -4.24 -7.29 6.73
CA THR A 19 -4.71 -6.77 8.03
C THR A 19 -5.10 -5.30 7.99
N ALA A 20 -4.80 -4.60 6.90
CA ALA A 20 -5.13 -3.19 6.73
C ALA A 20 -6.64 -2.95 6.72
N SER A 21 -7.05 -1.84 7.33
CA SER A 21 -8.45 -1.41 7.31
C SER A 21 -8.84 -0.95 5.91
N PHE A 22 -9.95 -1.48 5.40
CA PHE A 22 -10.56 -1.04 4.14
C PHE A 22 -11.74 -0.13 4.44
N THR A 23 -11.68 1.13 3.99
CA THR A 23 -12.74 2.13 4.20
C THR A 23 -12.83 3.02 2.97
N GLN A 24 -14.04 3.41 2.56
CA GLN A 24 -14.26 4.37 1.45
C GLN A 24 -13.54 4.01 0.13
N GLY A 25 -13.35 2.71 -0.13
CA GLY A 25 -12.75 2.25 -1.38
C GLY A 25 -11.22 2.16 -1.39
N PHE A 26 -10.54 2.40 -0.26
CA PHE A 26 -9.09 2.25 -0.15
C PHE A 26 -8.66 1.49 1.11
N TYR A 27 -7.43 0.99 1.09
CA TYR A 27 -6.72 0.47 2.25
C TYR A 27 -5.75 1.49 2.81
N THR A 28 -5.69 1.63 4.14
CA THR A 28 -4.64 2.42 4.80
C THR A 28 -3.45 1.52 5.13
N VAL A 29 -2.28 1.86 4.59
CA VAL A 29 -1.00 1.16 4.81
C VAL A 29 0.06 2.16 5.26
N ARG A 30 1.17 1.67 5.79
CA ARG A 30 2.23 2.50 6.38
C ARG A 30 3.59 2.12 5.84
N PHE A 31 4.40 3.10 5.45
CA PHE A 31 5.76 2.87 5.01
C PHE A 31 6.71 3.92 5.56
N TYR A 32 7.98 3.55 5.72
CA TYR A 32 9.05 4.50 5.95
C TYR A 32 9.14 5.48 4.79
N THR A 33 9.40 6.74 5.12
CA THR A 33 9.57 7.80 4.14
C THR A 33 10.91 8.50 4.28
N THR A 34 11.44 8.98 3.16
CA THR A 34 12.59 9.89 3.15
C THR A 34 12.20 11.26 3.74
N PRO A 35 13.17 12.12 4.09
CA PRO A 35 12.88 13.49 4.50
C PRO A 35 12.05 14.29 3.48
N ASP A 36 12.18 13.95 2.20
CA ASP A 36 11.42 14.56 1.09
C ASP A 36 9.99 13.98 0.93
N GLY A 37 9.58 13.04 1.80
CA GLY A 37 8.25 12.43 1.79
C GLY A 37 8.06 11.29 0.79
N LEU A 38 9.13 10.80 0.16
CA LEU A 38 9.08 9.68 -0.78
C LEU A 38 9.15 8.33 -0.04
N LEU A 39 8.62 7.28 -0.65
CA LEU A 39 8.73 5.91 -0.13
C LEU A 39 10.21 5.51 0.02
N ALA A 40 10.59 5.10 1.23
CA ALA A 40 11.96 4.68 1.52
C ALA A 40 12.16 3.18 1.28
N LYS A 41 13.27 2.83 0.63
CA LYS A 41 13.71 1.44 0.41
C LYS A 41 14.52 0.88 1.60
N THR A 42 14.73 1.70 2.62
CA THR A 42 15.40 1.35 3.87
C THR A 42 14.63 1.96 5.03
N LYS A 43 14.88 1.45 6.24
CA LYS A 43 14.32 2.04 7.46
C LYS A 43 14.77 3.50 7.62
N THR A 44 13.85 4.36 7.99
CA THR A 44 14.09 5.77 8.33
C THR A 44 13.41 6.09 9.66
N ASP A 45 13.56 7.33 10.13
CA ASP A 45 12.96 7.78 11.39
C ASP A 45 11.46 8.11 11.26
N THR A 46 10.95 8.19 10.02
CA THR A 46 9.58 8.64 9.73
C THR A 46 8.81 7.54 9.04
N ILE A 47 7.64 7.18 9.59
CA ILE A 47 6.63 6.35 8.94
C ILE A 47 5.45 7.23 8.56
N SER A 48 5.01 7.13 7.31
CA SER A 48 3.84 7.85 6.80
C SER A 48 2.73 6.89 6.39
N GLU A 49 1.50 7.39 6.42
CA GLU A 49 0.33 6.67 5.92
C GLU A 49 0.16 6.88 4.41
N PHE A 50 -0.30 5.82 3.75
CA PHE A 50 -0.62 5.80 2.33
C PHE A 50 -1.95 5.08 2.11
N TYR A 51 -2.57 5.39 0.98
CA TYR A 51 -3.91 4.93 0.63
C TYR A 51 -3.85 4.15 -0.67
N LEU A 52 -4.00 2.82 -0.58
CA LEU A 52 -4.09 1.97 -1.76
C LEU A 52 -5.53 1.92 -2.25
N TYR A 53 -5.76 2.41 -3.45
CA TYR A 53 -7.01 2.25 -4.18
C TYR A 53 -6.90 1.01 -5.08
N PRO A 54 -7.47 -0.14 -4.67
CA PRO A 54 -7.38 -1.37 -5.46
C PRO A 54 -8.15 -1.25 -6.78
N SER A 55 -9.15 -0.37 -6.87
CA SER A 55 -9.72 0.08 -8.14
C SER A 55 -8.70 0.96 -8.86
N GLY A 56 -7.90 0.36 -9.75
CA GLY A 56 -6.85 1.03 -10.51
C GLY A 56 -5.42 0.85 -9.98
N GLY A 57 -5.22 0.10 -8.88
CA GLY A 57 -3.88 -0.27 -8.39
C GLY A 57 -2.97 0.92 -8.04
N THR A 58 -3.54 2.03 -7.54
CA THR A 58 -2.78 3.25 -7.21
C THR A 58 -2.58 3.40 -5.71
N LEU A 59 -1.35 3.67 -5.30
CA LEU A 59 -1.00 4.06 -3.93
C LEU A 59 -0.82 5.58 -3.88
N ARG A 60 -1.47 6.21 -2.90
CA ARG A 60 -1.49 7.67 -2.76
C ARG A 60 -0.98 8.14 -1.41
N ASP A 61 -0.41 9.33 -1.39
CA ASP A 61 -0.02 10.02 -0.15
C ASP A 61 -1.22 10.73 0.52
N LYS A 62 -0.96 11.41 1.64
CA LYS A 62 -1.93 12.25 2.38
C LYS A 62 -2.53 13.42 1.59
N ASN A 63 -1.87 13.83 0.52
CA ASN A 63 -2.33 14.89 -0.37
C ASN A 63 -3.04 14.31 -1.61
N PHE A 64 -3.29 12.99 -1.62
CA PHE A 64 -3.89 12.23 -2.72
C PHE A 64 -3.09 12.23 -4.02
N ASN A 65 -1.78 12.54 -3.96
CA ASN A 65 -0.87 12.37 -5.09
C ASN A 65 -0.59 10.87 -5.29
N ILE A 66 -0.50 10.44 -6.55
CA ILE A 66 -0.08 9.07 -6.87
C ILE A 66 1.43 8.97 -6.66
N VAL A 67 1.85 8.11 -5.74
CA VAL A 67 3.26 7.87 -5.43
C VAL A 67 3.76 6.53 -5.97
N PHE A 68 2.84 5.61 -6.24
CA PHE A 68 3.13 4.31 -6.83
C PHE A 68 1.91 3.79 -7.58
N TYR A 69 2.16 3.09 -8.69
CA TYR A 69 1.15 2.37 -9.46
C TYR A 69 1.73 1.02 -9.86
N ASP A 70 0.95 -0.03 -9.66
CA ASP A 70 1.24 -1.34 -10.21
C ASP A 70 -0.05 -2.13 -10.45
N SER A 71 -0.17 -2.64 -11.67
CA SER A 71 -1.30 -3.44 -12.14
C SER A 71 -1.58 -4.69 -11.30
N GLN A 72 -0.61 -5.23 -10.57
CA GLN A 72 -0.85 -6.39 -9.70
C GLN A 72 -1.81 -6.09 -8.54
N PHE A 73 -1.97 -4.82 -8.19
CA PHE A 73 -2.92 -4.33 -7.19
C PHE A 73 -4.22 -3.79 -7.81
N ASP A 74 -4.41 -3.92 -9.13
CA ASP A 74 -5.58 -3.41 -9.83
C ASP A 74 -6.68 -4.47 -9.99
N THR A 75 -7.84 -4.21 -9.40
CA THR A 75 -9.02 -5.09 -9.49
C THR A 75 -9.54 -5.23 -10.92
N TYR A 76 -9.37 -4.20 -11.78
CA TYR A 76 -9.74 -4.30 -13.19
C TYR A 76 -8.78 -5.19 -13.99
N ARG A 77 -7.62 -5.52 -13.42
CA ARG A 77 -6.62 -6.43 -13.98
C ARG A 77 -6.62 -7.81 -13.31
N GLY A 78 -7.59 -8.07 -12.44
CA GLY A 78 -7.79 -9.38 -11.81
C GLY A 78 -7.28 -9.51 -10.38
N PHE A 79 -6.78 -8.43 -9.76
CA PHE A 79 -6.43 -8.45 -8.34
C PHE A 79 -7.65 -8.75 -7.47
N GLN A 80 -7.52 -9.68 -6.53
CA GLN A 80 -8.56 -10.06 -5.56
C GLN A 80 -8.14 -9.59 -4.15
N PRO A 81 -8.38 -8.32 -3.80
CA PRO A 81 -8.01 -7.77 -2.50
C PRO A 81 -8.77 -8.46 -1.36
N PRO A 82 -8.21 -8.49 -0.14
CA PRO A 82 -8.82 -9.17 1.01
C PRO A 82 -10.29 -8.84 1.28
N HIS A 83 -10.75 -7.61 1.02
CA HIS A 83 -12.15 -7.20 1.26
C HIS A 83 -13.15 -7.83 0.28
N LEU A 84 -12.68 -8.32 -0.88
CA LEU A 84 -13.51 -9.02 -1.87
C LEU A 84 -13.40 -10.54 -1.77
N ARG A 85 -12.43 -11.06 -1.01
CA ARG A 85 -12.30 -12.51 -0.81
C ARG A 85 -13.52 -13.00 -0.02
N LYS A 86 -14.39 -13.76 -0.68
CA LYS A 86 -15.53 -14.40 -0.02
C LYS A 86 -15.01 -15.30 1.10
N LYS A 87 -15.39 -15.01 2.36
CA LYS A 87 -15.24 -15.99 3.43
C LYS A 87 -16.11 -17.19 3.08
N LYS A 88 -15.48 -18.33 2.79
CA LYS A 88 -16.18 -19.62 2.71
C LYS A 88 -16.59 -20.07 4.10
#